data_AF-A0A966B7P1-F1
#
_entry.id   AF-A0A966B7P1-F1
#
_cell.length_a   1.000
_cell.length_b   1.000
_cell.length_c   1.000
_cell.angle_alpha   90.00
_cell.angle_beta   90.00
_cell.angle_gamma   90.00
#
_symmetry.space_group_name_H-M   'P 1'
#
loop_
_entity.id
_entity.type
_entity.pdbx_description
1 polymer ?
#
loop_
_entity_poly.entity_id
_entity_poly.type
_entity_poly.pdbx_seq_one_letter_code
_entity_poly.pdbx_strand_id
1 'polypeptide(L)'
;MGNSKVPVLATTCSREEIAAALDEQGCVVIENASPHSTMDAIRAELAAYADDAAFGVSEFEGISTRRTGSCVLRSPTYRTIARHRAILAAGQHVFHGATAWGLSSTELIEIFPGQGGQPVHRDQWKYDYVDLPIEVDVEAMWAVTDFTEQNGATRLMPGSHRLPNDLRPAFDETVPAEMSKGSVLLYLGSMYHGGGANQSDEVRIGLSLQHAVGWVSRAEQFMLECPPAVVKDWDDELVRFIGYQMAGDSLGVYGDSQDPMAAVHPERNYPKGWVVTEGADEHL
;
A
#
# COMPACT_ATOMS: atom_id res chain seq x y z
N MET A 1 26.27 -0.28 11.13
CA MET A 1 25.29 0.58 10.47
C MET A 1 24.72 1.50 11.53
N GLY A 2 24.73 2.81 11.31
CA GLY A 2 24.37 3.79 12.34
C GLY A 2 22.90 3.65 12.75
N ASN A 3 22.60 4.13 13.95
CA ASN A 3 21.31 4.26 14.63
C ASN A 3 20.25 5.05 13.79
N SER A 4 19.95 4.62 12.56
CA SER A 4 19.03 5.35 11.68
C SER A 4 17.61 5.12 12.18
N LYS A 5 16.95 6.20 12.62
CA LYS A 5 15.54 6.19 12.98
C LYS A 5 14.70 6.35 11.71
N VAL A 6 13.45 5.89 11.75
CA VAL A 6 12.49 6.18 10.68
C VAL A 6 12.28 7.69 10.61
N PRO A 7 12.44 8.34 9.44
CA PRO A 7 12.17 9.76 9.28
C PRO A 7 10.71 10.09 9.59
N VAL A 8 10.48 11.21 10.25
CA VAL A 8 9.15 11.67 10.62
C VAL A 8 8.94 13.09 10.09
N LEU A 9 7.86 13.28 9.35
CA LEU A 9 7.47 14.56 8.78
C LEU A 9 6.09 14.97 9.29
N ALA A 10 5.87 16.27 9.42
CA ALA A 10 4.56 16.81 9.78
C ALA A 10 3.56 16.68 8.62
N THR A 11 2.26 16.68 8.94
CA THR A 11 1.17 16.67 7.94
C THR A 11 1.16 17.86 6.97
N THR A 12 2.02 18.87 7.15
CA THR A 12 2.20 20.01 6.23
C THR A 12 3.40 19.86 5.30
N CYS A 13 4.14 18.74 5.35
CA CYS A 13 5.33 18.53 4.56
C CYS A 13 5.07 18.61 3.04
N SER A 14 6.10 19.04 2.31
CA SER A 14 6.08 19.15 0.85
C SER A 14 6.20 17.78 0.19
N ARG A 15 5.98 17.73 -1.13
CA ARG A 15 6.15 16.50 -1.91
C ARG A 15 7.63 16.14 -2.03
N GLU A 16 8.48 17.15 -2.12
CA GLU A 16 9.93 17.05 -2.22
C GLU A 16 10.54 16.48 -0.93
N GLU A 17 10.00 16.85 0.25
CA GLU A 17 10.43 16.25 1.52
C GLU A 17 10.08 14.76 1.60
N ILE A 18 8.89 14.36 1.12
CA ILE A 18 8.48 12.95 1.04
C ILE A 18 9.39 12.19 0.07
N ALA A 19 9.61 12.75 -1.14
CA ALA A 19 10.48 12.17 -2.15
C ALA A 19 11.92 11.98 -1.63
N ALA A 20 12.50 13.00 -1.01
CA ALA A 20 13.84 12.92 -0.45
C ALA A 20 13.97 11.83 0.63
N ALA A 21 12.96 11.70 1.51
CA ALA A 21 12.95 10.66 2.53
C ALA A 21 12.84 9.25 1.92
N LEU A 22 12.02 9.06 0.88
CA LEU A 22 11.93 7.79 0.17
C LEU A 22 13.24 7.47 -0.57
N ASP A 23 13.85 8.43 -1.25
CA ASP A 23 15.12 8.23 -1.96
C ASP A 23 16.24 7.86 -0.99
N GLU A 24 16.35 8.59 0.13
CA GLU A 24 17.45 8.43 1.08
C GLU A 24 17.23 7.26 2.04
N GLN A 25 16.04 7.10 2.59
CA GLN A 25 15.76 6.17 3.69
C GLN A 25 14.79 5.05 3.29
N GLY A 26 14.16 5.13 2.11
CA GLY A 26 13.19 4.14 1.62
C GLY A 26 11.88 4.12 2.40
N CYS A 27 11.74 5.00 3.41
CA CYS A 27 10.55 5.12 4.24
C CYS A 27 10.42 6.51 4.85
N VAL A 28 9.19 6.84 5.27
CA VAL A 28 8.88 8.04 6.04
C VAL A 28 7.54 7.89 6.76
N VAL A 29 7.44 8.37 7.99
CA VAL A 29 6.17 8.56 8.70
C VAL A 29 5.67 9.99 8.47
N ILE A 30 4.41 10.13 8.11
CA ILE A 30 3.68 11.40 8.12
C ILE A 30 2.77 11.43 9.34
N GLU A 31 3.14 12.22 10.33
CA GLU A 31 2.43 12.31 11.61
C GLU A 31 1.07 12.98 11.47
N ASN A 32 0.06 12.40 12.12
CA ASN A 32 -1.30 12.93 12.19
C ASN A 32 -1.86 13.29 10.80
N ALA A 33 -1.59 12.42 9.82
CA ALA A 33 -1.97 12.61 8.43
C ALA A 33 -3.50 12.62 8.22
N SER A 34 -4.24 11.91 9.07
CA SER A 34 -5.71 11.87 9.05
C SER A 34 -6.28 12.02 10.46
N PRO A 35 -7.46 12.65 10.61
CA PRO A 35 -8.13 12.73 11.91
C PRO A 35 -8.36 11.35 12.54
N HIS A 36 -8.24 11.25 13.87
CA HIS A 36 -8.49 10.00 14.59
C HIS A 36 -9.91 9.47 14.34
N SER A 37 -10.89 10.36 14.18
CA SER A 37 -12.28 10.01 13.85
C SER A 37 -12.43 9.27 12.53
N THR A 38 -11.54 9.52 11.56
CA THR A 38 -11.50 8.79 10.28
C THR A 38 -11.10 7.33 10.54
N MET A 39 -10.07 7.10 11.36
CA MET A 39 -9.63 5.76 11.73
C MET A 39 -10.70 5.01 12.54
N ASP A 40 -11.40 5.71 13.44
CA ASP A 40 -12.53 5.14 14.20
C ASP A 40 -13.67 4.71 13.29
N ALA A 41 -14.05 5.54 12.30
CA ALA A 41 -15.09 5.21 11.35
C ALA A 41 -14.71 4.00 10.48
N ILE A 42 -13.48 3.94 9.97
CA ILE A 42 -13.00 2.79 9.19
C ILE A 42 -13.03 1.51 10.03
N ARG A 43 -12.53 1.56 11.27
CA ARG A 43 -12.58 0.41 12.19
C ARG A 43 -14.01 -0.07 12.41
N ALA A 44 -14.95 0.85 12.64
CA ALA A 44 -16.36 0.52 12.84
C ALA A 44 -17.00 -0.10 11.58
N GLU A 45 -16.71 0.44 10.39
CA GLU A 45 -17.22 -0.06 9.10
C GLU A 45 -16.69 -1.46 8.78
N LEU A 46 -15.47 -1.79 9.22
CA LEU A 46 -14.83 -3.08 8.98
C LEU A 46 -15.04 -4.12 10.09
N ALA A 47 -15.57 -3.72 11.26
CA ALA A 47 -15.61 -4.54 12.47
C ALA A 47 -16.24 -5.92 12.26
N ALA A 48 -17.43 -5.99 11.65
CA ALA A 48 -18.10 -7.27 11.43
C ALA A 48 -17.32 -8.23 10.52
N TYR A 49 -16.54 -7.69 9.57
CA TYR A 49 -15.68 -8.48 8.69
C TYR A 49 -14.41 -8.95 9.40
N ALA A 50 -13.85 -8.11 10.28
CA ALA A 50 -12.68 -8.43 11.09
C ALA A 50 -12.99 -9.47 12.18
N ASP A 51 -14.19 -9.41 12.77
CA ASP A 51 -14.65 -10.39 13.75
C ASP A 51 -14.76 -11.80 13.15
N ASP A 52 -15.16 -11.89 11.88
CA ASP A 52 -15.29 -13.14 11.10
C ASP A 52 -13.97 -13.61 10.47
N ALA A 53 -12.96 -12.74 10.38
CA ALA A 53 -11.68 -13.09 9.79
C ALA A 53 -10.93 -14.16 10.61
N ALA A 54 -10.40 -15.16 9.91
CA ALA A 54 -9.58 -16.19 10.52
C ALA A 54 -8.22 -15.63 10.97
N PHE A 55 -7.65 -16.26 11.99
CA PHE A 55 -6.24 -16.08 12.30
C PHE A 55 -5.36 -16.68 11.20
N GLY A 56 -4.18 -16.10 11.00
CA GLY A 56 -3.17 -16.65 10.10
C GLY A 56 -2.75 -18.06 10.47
N VAL A 57 -2.30 -18.83 9.48
CA VAL A 57 -1.94 -20.25 9.66
C VAL A 57 -0.44 -20.52 9.62
N SER A 58 0.36 -19.50 9.34
CA SER A 58 1.81 -19.57 9.19
C SER A 58 2.54 -18.56 10.09
N GLU A 59 3.85 -18.73 10.23
CA GLU A 59 4.72 -17.76 10.92
C GLU A 59 4.67 -16.38 10.24
N PHE A 60 4.60 -16.35 8.91
CA PHE A 60 4.54 -15.11 8.15
C PHE A 60 3.21 -14.38 8.34
N GLU A 61 2.09 -15.10 8.24
CA GLU A 61 0.77 -14.50 8.44
C GLU A 61 0.54 -14.09 9.89
N GLY A 62 1.07 -14.88 10.83
CA GLY A 62 0.91 -14.74 12.27
C GLY A 62 -0.28 -15.54 12.80
N ILE A 63 -0.01 -16.50 13.70
CA ILE A 63 -1.01 -17.38 14.30
C ILE A 63 -1.97 -16.67 15.29
N SER A 64 -1.67 -15.42 15.62
CA SER A 64 -2.48 -14.51 16.43
C SER A 64 -2.61 -13.15 15.73
N THR A 65 -2.58 -13.17 14.40
CA THR A 65 -2.88 -12.02 13.54
C THR A 65 -4.14 -12.31 12.74
N ARG A 66 -5.05 -11.34 12.62
CA ARG A 66 -6.14 -11.37 11.64
C ARG A 66 -5.88 -10.38 10.52
N ARG A 67 -6.25 -10.76 9.30
CA ARG A 67 -6.16 -9.93 8.10
C ARG A 67 -7.50 -9.92 7.39
N THR A 68 -8.06 -8.73 7.23
CA THR A 68 -9.36 -8.52 6.59
C THR A 68 -9.14 -7.79 5.27
N GLY A 69 -9.35 -8.48 4.15
CA GLY A 69 -9.22 -7.90 2.81
C GLY A 69 -10.45 -7.12 2.33
N SER A 70 -10.41 -6.69 1.07
CA SER A 70 -11.51 -5.97 0.39
C SER A 70 -11.93 -4.68 1.10
N CYS A 71 -11.00 -3.99 1.76
CA CYS A 71 -11.34 -2.83 2.58
C CYS A 71 -11.93 -1.69 1.75
N VAL A 72 -11.44 -1.48 0.53
CA VAL A 72 -11.95 -0.43 -0.37
C VAL A 72 -13.41 -0.65 -0.76
N LEU A 73 -13.85 -1.91 -0.88
CA LEU A 73 -15.24 -2.26 -1.12
C LEU A 73 -16.09 -1.99 0.13
N ARG A 74 -15.61 -2.47 1.29
CA ARG A 74 -16.37 -2.57 2.54
C ARG A 74 -16.50 -1.25 3.31
N SER A 75 -15.59 -0.30 3.09
CA SER A 75 -15.53 0.95 3.86
C SER A 75 -15.54 2.18 2.93
N PRO A 76 -16.63 2.96 2.89
CA PRO A 76 -16.65 4.26 2.22
C PRO A 76 -15.61 5.23 2.80
N THR A 77 -15.38 5.19 4.12
CA THR A 77 -14.40 6.07 4.75
C THR A 77 -12.97 5.71 4.35
N TYR A 78 -12.66 4.42 4.16
CA TYR A 78 -11.35 3.95 3.68
C TYR A 78 -10.98 4.57 2.33
N ARG A 79 -11.96 4.74 1.43
CA ARG A 79 -11.74 5.36 0.12
C ARG A 79 -11.18 6.78 0.23
N THR A 80 -11.48 7.49 1.31
CA THR A 80 -10.99 8.86 1.55
C THR A 80 -9.50 8.92 1.87
N ILE A 81 -8.95 7.85 2.48
CA ILE A 81 -7.51 7.77 2.78
C ILE A 81 -6.72 7.08 1.66
N ALA A 82 -7.39 6.28 0.81
CA ALA A 82 -6.76 5.53 -0.27
C ALA A 82 -5.97 6.40 -1.27
N ARG A 83 -6.43 7.65 -1.47
CA ARG A 83 -5.78 8.63 -2.35
C ARG A 83 -5.27 9.84 -1.56
N HIS A 84 -4.87 9.64 -0.31
CA HIS A 84 -4.35 10.72 0.54
C HIS A 84 -3.14 11.41 -0.13
N ARG A 85 -2.98 12.74 0.09
CA ARG A 85 -1.97 13.55 -0.60
C ARG A 85 -0.55 12.99 -0.50
N ALA A 86 -0.21 12.39 0.65
CA ALA A 86 1.13 11.84 0.89
C ALA A 86 1.36 10.55 0.08
N ILE A 87 0.33 9.71 -0.06
CA ILE A 87 0.35 8.50 -0.89
C ILE A 87 0.48 8.89 -2.35
N LEU A 88 -0.30 9.88 -2.81
CA LEU A 88 -0.20 10.37 -4.19
C LEU A 88 1.17 10.98 -4.48
N ALA A 89 1.75 11.74 -3.53
CA ALA A 89 3.09 12.28 -3.67
C ALA A 89 4.16 11.18 -3.78
N ALA A 90 4.09 10.15 -2.92
CA ALA A 90 4.99 9.01 -2.96
C ALA A 90 4.85 8.23 -4.27
N GLY A 91 3.64 7.84 -4.66
CA GLY A 91 3.42 7.09 -5.89
C GLY A 91 3.80 7.86 -7.16
N GLN A 92 3.54 9.17 -7.22
CA GLN A 92 3.97 10.00 -8.35
C GLN A 92 5.50 10.12 -8.46
N HIS A 93 6.20 10.15 -7.33
CA HIS A 93 7.67 10.17 -7.31
C HIS A 93 8.24 8.80 -7.71
N VAL A 94 7.79 7.74 -7.05
CA VAL A 94 8.34 6.39 -7.23
C VAL A 94 7.98 5.81 -8.60
N PHE A 95 6.75 6.03 -9.07
CA PHE A 95 6.26 5.49 -10.34
C PHE A 95 6.29 6.50 -11.49
N HIS A 96 7.15 7.53 -11.43
CA HIS A 96 7.19 8.62 -12.42
C HIS A 96 7.39 8.15 -13.88
N GLY A 97 8.01 6.99 -14.09
CA GLY A 97 8.21 6.39 -15.41
C GLY A 97 7.04 5.52 -15.90
N ALA A 98 6.02 5.26 -15.08
CA ALA A 98 4.87 4.44 -15.46
C ALA A 98 3.70 5.31 -15.93
N THR A 99 3.01 4.90 -16.99
CA THR A 99 1.82 5.61 -17.49
C THR A 99 0.60 5.47 -16.57
N ALA A 100 0.59 4.45 -15.73
CA ALA A 100 -0.48 4.15 -14.79
C ALA A 100 0.05 3.44 -13.55
N TRP A 101 -0.61 3.67 -12.41
CA TRP A 101 -0.40 2.97 -11.15
C TRP A 101 -1.66 3.06 -10.29
N GLY A 102 -1.77 2.25 -9.25
CA GLY A 102 -2.94 2.25 -8.37
C GLY A 102 -2.83 1.29 -7.21
N LEU A 103 -3.94 1.04 -6.52
CA LEU A 103 -4.02 0.05 -5.45
C LEU A 103 -3.69 -1.35 -5.98
N SER A 104 -2.98 -2.11 -5.15
CA SER A 104 -2.58 -3.50 -5.35
C SER A 104 -3.18 -4.41 -4.30
N SER A 105 -3.29 -3.99 -3.03
CA SER A 105 -4.01 -4.70 -1.96
C SER A 105 -4.54 -3.73 -0.89
N THR A 106 -5.53 -4.18 -0.11
CA THR A 106 -6.20 -3.42 0.94
C THR A 106 -6.57 -4.29 2.14
N GLU A 107 -5.79 -4.22 3.21
CA GLU A 107 -6.00 -5.05 4.40
C GLU A 107 -6.19 -4.21 5.67
N LEU A 108 -7.11 -4.64 6.53
CA LEU A 108 -7.07 -4.31 7.95
C LEU A 108 -6.35 -5.45 8.68
N ILE A 109 -5.32 -5.10 9.44
CA ILE A 109 -4.43 -6.04 10.12
C ILE A 109 -4.57 -5.84 11.62
N GLU A 110 -4.98 -6.89 12.33
CA GLU A 110 -5.07 -6.92 13.79
C GLU A 110 -4.01 -7.87 14.35
N ILE A 111 -3.05 -7.32 15.10
CA ILE A 111 -2.01 -8.09 15.78
C ILE A 111 -2.40 -8.21 17.26
N PHE A 112 -2.78 -9.40 17.69
CA PHE A 112 -3.24 -9.65 19.06
C PHE A 112 -2.07 -9.83 20.04
N PRO A 113 -2.31 -9.64 21.36
CA PRO A 113 -1.33 -9.91 22.40
C PRO A 113 -0.65 -11.28 22.26
N GLY A 114 0.68 -11.29 22.39
CA GLY A 114 1.50 -12.51 22.30
C GLY A 114 1.90 -12.93 20.88
N GLN A 115 1.41 -12.25 19.85
CA GLN A 115 1.87 -12.47 18.47
C GLN A 115 3.36 -12.12 18.33
N GLY A 116 4.14 -13.07 17.82
CA GLY A 116 5.57 -12.86 17.50
C GLY A 116 5.78 -11.89 16.34
N GLY A 117 7.00 -11.40 16.18
CA GLY A 117 7.37 -10.56 15.04
C GLY A 117 7.34 -11.36 13.74
N GLN A 118 6.96 -10.71 12.65
CA GLN A 118 7.06 -11.33 11.33
C GLN A 118 8.52 -11.51 10.93
N PRO A 119 8.86 -12.54 10.12
CA PRO A 119 10.14 -12.62 9.46
C PRO A 119 10.44 -11.34 8.67
N VAL A 120 11.69 -10.85 8.75
CA VAL A 120 12.11 -9.68 7.98
C VAL A 120 12.12 -10.03 6.49
N HIS A 121 11.40 -9.26 5.70
CA HIS A 121 11.15 -9.52 4.28
C HIS A 121 11.07 -8.23 3.46
N ARG A 122 10.95 -8.39 2.14
CA ARG A 122 10.62 -7.34 1.18
C ARG A 122 9.29 -7.68 0.54
N ASP A 123 8.41 -6.71 0.36
CA ASP A 123 7.11 -6.97 -0.28
C ASP A 123 7.28 -7.40 -1.74
N GLN A 124 8.32 -6.92 -2.42
CA GLN A 124 8.65 -7.31 -3.79
C GLN A 124 9.04 -8.78 -3.94
N TRP A 125 9.34 -9.50 -2.86
CA TRP A 125 9.59 -10.95 -2.93
C TRP A 125 8.39 -11.74 -3.45
N LYS A 126 7.18 -11.19 -3.35
CA LYS A 126 5.98 -11.79 -3.95
C LYS A 126 6.01 -11.86 -5.48
N TYR A 127 6.86 -11.05 -6.13
CA TYR A 127 7.10 -11.13 -7.58
C TYR A 127 8.18 -12.17 -7.89
N ASP A 128 8.03 -13.38 -7.33
CA ASP A 128 8.93 -14.52 -7.49
C ASP A 128 10.42 -14.19 -7.19
N TYR A 129 10.66 -13.32 -6.21
CA TYR A 129 12.01 -12.90 -5.79
C TYR A 129 12.86 -12.31 -6.93
N VAL A 130 12.23 -11.86 -8.02
CA VAL A 130 12.93 -11.22 -9.14
C VAL A 130 13.63 -9.96 -8.64
N ASP A 131 14.89 -9.78 -9.04
CA ASP A 131 15.62 -8.55 -8.79
C ASP A 131 15.16 -7.49 -9.80
N LEU A 132 14.37 -6.53 -9.34
CA LEU A 132 13.77 -5.49 -10.16
C LEU A 132 14.67 -4.25 -10.15
N PRO A 133 15.05 -3.70 -11.31
CA PRO A 133 15.94 -2.54 -11.38
C PRO A 133 15.25 -1.22 -10.99
N ILE A 134 13.94 -1.27 -10.73
CA ILE A 134 13.10 -0.14 -10.36
C ILE A 134 12.13 -0.57 -9.27
N GLU A 135 11.64 0.41 -8.51
CA GLU A 135 10.53 0.17 -7.59
C GLU A 135 9.23 -0.07 -8.37
N VAL A 136 8.54 -1.16 -8.04
CA VAL A 136 7.26 -1.50 -8.66
C VAL A 136 6.08 -1.37 -7.71
N ASP A 137 6.35 -1.19 -6.40
CA ASP A 137 5.35 -1.02 -5.36
C ASP A 137 5.81 -0.13 -4.20
N VAL A 138 4.82 0.47 -3.55
CA VAL A 138 4.94 1.33 -2.35
C VAL A 138 3.81 0.97 -1.42
N GLU A 139 4.13 0.77 -0.15
CA GLU A 139 3.16 0.49 0.90
C GLU A 139 2.80 1.77 1.67
N ALA A 140 1.53 1.90 2.03
CA ALA A 140 1.04 2.89 2.97
C ALA A 140 0.36 2.20 4.16
N MET A 141 1.07 2.15 5.29
CA MET A 141 0.59 1.55 6.55
C MET A 141 0.01 2.65 7.44
N TRP A 142 -1.32 2.69 7.58
CA TRP A 142 -2.00 3.62 8.49
C TRP A 142 -2.12 3.05 9.90
N ALA A 143 -1.86 3.89 10.90
CA ALA A 143 -2.10 3.60 12.30
C ALA A 143 -3.59 3.78 12.65
N VAL A 144 -4.33 2.69 12.92
CA VAL A 144 -5.71 2.75 13.45
C VAL A 144 -5.70 2.80 14.97
N THR A 145 -4.73 2.14 15.59
CA THR A 145 -4.28 2.37 16.97
C THR A 145 -2.90 3.02 16.95
N ASP A 146 -2.43 3.52 18.09
CA ASP A 146 -1.02 3.91 18.21
C ASP A 146 -0.11 2.71 17.92
N PHE A 147 1.02 2.97 17.27
CA PHE A 147 2.09 2.00 17.02
C PHE A 147 3.23 2.33 17.96
N THR A 148 3.63 1.37 18.79
CA THR A 148 4.76 1.47 19.71
C THR A 148 5.66 0.25 19.53
N GLU A 149 6.91 0.33 19.96
CA GLU A 149 7.79 -0.85 19.95
C GLU A 149 7.17 -2.02 20.72
N GLN A 150 6.48 -1.73 21.83
CA GLN A 150 5.88 -2.73 22.71
C GLN A 150 4.67 -3.45 22.09
N ASN A 151 3.81 -2.74 21.34
CA ASN A 151 2.60 -3.33 20.76
C ASN A 151 2.79 -3.88 19.33
N GLY A 152 4.04 -3.89 18.86
CA GLY A 152 4.39 -4.47 17.57
C GLY A 152 4.26 -3.49 16.42
N ALA A 153 4.71 -2.24 16.57
CA ALA A 153 4.93 -1.32 15.45
C ALA A 153 5.66 -2.01 14.29
N THR A 154 5.31 -1.66 13.05
CA THR A 154 6.06 -2.10 11.87
C THR A 154 7.53 -1.72 12.04
N ARG A 155 8.44 -2.66 11.78
CA ARG A 155 9.87 -2.44 11.86
C ARG A 155 10.49 -2.42 10.48
N LEU A 156 11.44 -1.52 10.28
CA LEU A 156 12.11 -1.32 8.99
C LEU A 156 13.61 -1.25 9.19
N MET A 157 14.35 -1.50 8.11
CA MET A 157 15.77 -1.18 8.02
C MET A 157 15.95 0.02 7.07
N PRO A 158 16.00 1.27 7.57
CA PRO A 158 16.11 2.45 6.72
C PRO A 158 17.31 2.39 5.78
N GLY A 159 17.09 2.75 4.52
CA GLY A 159 18.10 2.72 3.46
C GLY A 159 18.36 1.33 2.86
N SER A 160 17.63 0.30 3.31
CA SER A 160 17.86 -1.08 2.90
C SER A 160 17.28 -1.43 1.52
N HIS A 161 16.47 -0.56 0.91
CA HIS A 161 16.05 -0.67 -0.50
C HIS A 161 17.23 -0.79 -1.47
N ARG A 162 18.36 -0.17 -1.12
CA ARG A 162 19.58 -0.19 -1.93
C ARG A 162 20.51 -1.39 -1.65
N LEU A 163 20.14 -2.25 -0.71
CA LEU A 163 20.92 -3.45 -0.38
C LEU A 163 20.54 -4.62 -1.29
N PRO A 164 21.38 -5.66 -1.38
CA PRO A 164 21.07 -6.88 -2.13
C PRO A 164 19.74 -7.54 -1.70
N ASN A 165 19.06 -8.16 -2.67
CA ASN A 165 17.74 -8.79 -2.50
C ASN A 165 17.77 -10.17 -1.80
N ASP A 166 18.95 -10.64 -1.40
CA ASP A 166 19.19 -11.99 -0.86
C ASP A 166 19.67 -11.98 0.60
N LEU A 167 19.70 -10.82 1.26
CA LEU A 167 20.04 -10.72 2.67
C LEU A 167 19.00 -11.40 3.55
N ARG A 168 19.43 -11.75 4.77
CA ARG A 168 18.58 -12.27 5.84
C ARG A 168 18.85 -11.46 7.10
N PRO A 169 18.40 -10.19 7.14
CA PRO A 169 18.66 -9.34 8.29
C PRO A 169 17.98 -9.91 9.53
N ALA A 170 18.66 -9.81 10.66
CA ALA A 170 18.09 -10.12 11.95
C ALA A 170 17.11 -9.02 12.36
N PHE A 171 16.16 -9.37 13.23
CA PHE A 171 15.13 -8.45 13.69
C PHE A 171 15.71 -7.26 14.48
N ASP A 172 16.85 -7.43 15.15
CA ASP A 172 17.56 -6.38 15.89
C ASP A 172 18.33 -5.38 14.98
N GLU A 173 18.45 -5.68 13.68
CA GLU A 173 18.95 -4.75 12.66
C GLU A 173 17.86 -3.78 12.17
N THR A 174 16.63 -3.94 12.63
CA THR A 174 15.48 -3.10 12.27
C THR A 174 15.10 -2.14 13.40
N VAL A 175 14.47 -1.03 13.05
CA VAL A 175 13.93 -0.02 13.99
C VAL A 175 12.41 0.08 13.88
N PRO A 176 11.68 0.31 14.98
CA PRO A 176 10.23 0.45 14.95
C PRO A 176 9.81 1.81 14.35
N ALA A 177 8.78 1.81 13.52
CA ALA A 177 8.04 3.01 13.11
C ALA A 177 6.96 3.32 14.16
N GLU A 178 7.37 3.92 15.27
CA GLU A 178 6.43 4.39 16.29
C GLU A 178 5.68 5.61 15.77
N MET A 179 4.34 5.58 15.87
CA MET A 179 3.49 6.65 15.36
C MET A 179 2.11 6.65 16.03
N SER A 180 1.53 7.83 16.21
CA SER A 180 0.17 7.97 16.74
C SER A 180 -0.87 7.51 15.71
N LYS A 181 -2.04 7.11 16.21
CA LYS A 181 -3.25 6.91 15.41
C LYS A 181 -3.46 8.03 14.40
N GLY A 182 -3.84 7.67 13.17
CA GLY A 182 -4.04 8.61 12.07
C GLY A 182 -2.76 9.05 11.36
N SER A 183 -1.58 8.63 11.84
CA SER A 183 -0.34 8.74 11.08
C SER A 183 -0.26 7.65 10.00
N VAL A 184 0.55 7.90 8.96
CA VAL A 184 0.81 6.93 7.88
C VAL A 184 2.30 6.76 7.70
N LEU A 185 2.75 5.51 7.70
CA LEU A 185 4.08 5.11 7.27
C LEU A 185 4.03 4.78 5.78
N LEU A 186 4.90 5.42 5.00
CA LEU A 186 5.15 5.10 3.60
C LEU A 186 6.49 4.36 3.49
N TYR A 187 6.56 3.29 2.73
CA TYR A 187 7.82 2.58 2.46
C TYR A 187 7.85 1.87 1.11
N LEU A 188 9.05 1.76 0.54
CA LEU A 188 9.29 1.08 -0.74
C LEU A 188 9.21 -0.44 -0.56
N GLY A 189 8.62 -1.17 -1.51
CA GLY A 189 8.49 -2.62 -1.37
C GLY A 189 9.80 -3.39 -1.49
N SER A 190 10.87 -2.76 -1.98
CA SER A 190 12.24 -3.28 -1.96
C SER A 190 12.91 -3.18 -0.57
N MET A 191 12.30 -2.54 0.42
CA MET A 191 12.89 -2.42 1.75
C MET A 191 12.70 -3.66 2.63
N TYR A 192 13.73 -3.99 3.40
CA TYR A 192 13.63 -4.97 4.47
C TYR A 192 12.81 -4.42 5.63
N HIS A 193 11.73 -5.13 5.97
CA HIS A 193 10.79 -4.75 7.02
C HIS A 193 10.04 -5.97 7.56
N GLY A 194 9.20 -5.76 8.59
CA GLY A 194 8.27 -6.76 9.10
C GLY A 194 7.43 -6.22 10.25
N GLY A 195 6.28 -6.85 10.51
CA GLY A 195 5.48 -6.54 11.70
C GLY A 195 6.24 -6.85 12.99
N GLY A 196 6.24 -5.91 13.95
CA GLY A 196 6.84 -6.13 15.27
C GLY A 196 6.05 -7.14 16.11
N ALA A 197 6.71 -7.73 17.11
CA ALA A 197 6.05 -8.58 18.09
C ALA A 197 5.13 -7.75 18.99
N ASN A 198 3.90 -8.22 19.24
CA ASN A 198 3.01 -7.59 20.20
C ASN A 198 3.22 -8.17 21.60
N GLN A 199 3.93 -7.42 22.44
CA GLN A 199 4.22 -7.74 23.84
C GLN A 199 3.33 -6.96 24.81
N SER A 200 2.31 -6.26 24.30
CA SER A 200 1.31 -5.55 25.08
C SER A 200 0.08 -6.43 25.36
N ASP A 201 -0.88 -5.89 26.10
CA ASP A 201 -2.20 -6.45 26.36
C ASP A 201 -3.28 -5.92 25.41
N GLU A 202 -2.92 -5.04 24.48
CA GLU A 202 -3.84 -4.41 23.52
C GLU A 202 -3.68 -5.00 22.11
N VAL A 203 -4.76 -4.97 21.32
CA VAL A 203 -4.70 -5.33 19.89
C VAL A 203 -4.18 -4.13 19.09
N ARG A 204 -3.07 -4.32 18.36
CA ARG A 204 -2.54 -3.31 17.44
C ARG A 204 -3.27 -3.42 16.10
N ILE A 205 -3.86 -2.33 15.61
CA ILE A 205 -4.65 -2.31 14.38
C ILE A 205 -4.02 -1.35 13.39
N GLY A 206 -3.73 -1.84 12.18
CA GLY A 206 -3.26 -1.04 11.05
C GLY A 206 -4.07 -1.27 9.78
N LEU A 207 -4.00 -0.34 8.83
CA LEU A 207 -4.51 -0.54 7.47
C LEU A 207 -3.32 -0.56 6.52
N SER A 208 -3.19 -1.65 5.78
CA SER A 208 -2.21 -1.83 4.71
C SER A 208 -2.85 -1.46 3.37
N LEU A 209 -2.23 -0.52 2.68
CA LEU A 209 -2.61 -0.07 1.35
C LEU A 209 -1.38 -0.17 0.45
N GLN A 210 -1.29 -1.28 -0.27
CA GLN A 210 -0.21 -1.44 -1.23
C GLN A 210 -0.59 -0.78 -2.54
N HIS A 211 0.36 -0.09 -3.14
CA HIS A 211 0.24 0.52 -4.46
C HIS A 211 1.28 -0.09 -5.38
N ALA A 212 0.95 -0.27 -6.65
CA ALA A 212 1.87 -0.80 -7.64
C ALA A 212 1.68 -0.12 -9.00
N VAL A 213 2.73 -0.20 -9.82
CA VAL A 213 2.68 0.16 -11.24
C VAL A 213 1.59 -0.66 -11.96
N GLY A 214 0.89 -0.04 -12.91
CA GLY A 214 -0.32 -0.59 -13.52
C GLY A 214 -0.10 -1.82 -14.40
N TRP A 215 1.15 -2.09 -14.79
CA TRP A 215 1.54 -3.24 -15.62
C TRP A 215 2.01 -4.46 -14.81
N VAL A 216 2.04 -4.37 -13.47
CA VAL A 216 2.27 -5.50 -12.57
C VAL A 216 0.93 -6.08 -12.10
N SER A 217 0.87 -7.41 -11.98
CA SER A 217 -0.28 -8.09 -11.38
C SER A 217 -0.53 -7.61 -9.96
N ARG A 218 -1.78 -7.23 -9.67
CA ARG A 218 -2.20 -6.81 -8.33
C ARG A 218 -2.27 -7.99 -7.37
N ALA A 219 -2.04 -7.73 -6.08
CA ALA A 219 -2.18 -8.73 -5.04
C ALA A 219 -3.66 -9.09 -4.76
N GLU A 220 -4.56 -8.10 -4.82
CA GLU A 220 -6.02 -8.27 -4.76
C GLU A 220 -6.66 -8.18 -6.15
N GLN A 221 -7.76 -8.93 -6.33
CA GLN A 221 -8.49 -8.98 -7.60
C GLN A 221 -9.69 -8.00 -7.56
N PHE A 222 -9.39 -6.70 -7.48
CA PHE A 222 -10.42 -5.66 -7.31
C PHE A 222 -11.54 -5.69 -8.35
N MET A 223 -11.29 -6.07 -9.61
CA MET A 223 -12.35 -6.14 -10.61
C MET A 223 -13.40 -7.23 -10.31
N LEU A 224 -13.01 -8.29 -9.57
CA LEU A 224 -13.94 -9.31 -9.08
C LEU A 224 -14.69 -8.84 -7.84
N GLU A 225 -13.99 -8.15 -6.94
CA GLU A 225 -14.55 -7.64 -5.68
C GLU A 225 -15.47 -6.42 -5.90
N CYS A 226 -15.09 -5.56 -6.84
CA CYS A 226 -15.73 -4.30 -7.19
C CYS A 226 -16.15 -4.32 -8.66
N PRO A 227 -17.13 -5.15 -9.07
CA PRO A 227 -17.59 -5.24 -10.46
C PRO A 227 -18.26 -3.92 -10.90
N PRO A 228 -18.45 -3.69 -12.23
CA PRO A 228 -18.99 -2.44 -12.77
C PRO A 228 -20.27 -1.93 -12.08
N ALA A 229 -21.19 -2.84 -11.76
CA ALA A 229 -22.45 -2.49 -11.10
C ALA A 229 -22.29 -1.91 -9.68
N VAL A 230 -21.17 -2.20 -9.01
CA VAL A 230 -20.82 -1.70 -7.67
C VAL A 230 -20.13 -0.34 -7.74
N VAL A 231 -19.29 -0.13 -8.74
CA VAL A 231 -18.40 1.04 -8.84
C VAL A 231 -18.94 2.16 -9.73
N LYS A 232 -20.05 1.93 -10.46
CA LYS A 232 -20.66 2.91 -11.37
C LYS A 232 -21.02 4.27 -10.73
N ASP A 233 -21.19 4.32 -9.41
CA ASP A 233 -21.54 5.55 -8.69
C ASP A 233 -20.33 6.10 -7.90
N TRP A 234 -19.15 5.53 -8.07
CA TRP A 234 -17.92 5.99 -7.43
C TRP A 234 -17.25 7.07 -8.29
N ASP A 235 -16.32 7.80 -7.68
CA ASP A 235 -15.46 8.75 -8.38
C ASP A 235 -14.58 8.03 -9.43
N ASP A 236 -14.61 8.50 -10.69
CA ASP A 236 -13.90 7.91 -11.83
C ASP A 236 -12.41 7.67 -11.52
N GLU A 237 -11.74 8.61 -10.85
CA GLU A 237 -10.33 8.46 -10.53
C GLU A 237 -10.09 7.34 -9.51
N LEU A 238 -10.98 7.16 -8.52
CA LEU A 238 -10.94 6.00 -7.62
C LEU A 238 -11.18 4.68 -8.38
N VAL A 239 -12.14 4.65 -9.32
CA VAL A 239 -12.42 3.45 -10.13
C VAL A 239 -11.20 3.07 -10.98
N ARG A 240 -10.51 4.06 -11.55
CA ARG A 240 -9.20 3.82 -12.20
C ARG A 240 -8.15 3.32 -11.21
N PHE A 241 -8.08 3.92 -10.03
CA PHE A 241 -7.09 3.60 -9.02
C PHE A 241 -7.18 2.14 -8.52
N ILE A 242 -8.37 1.53 -8.54
CA ILE A 242 -8.56 0.10 -8.22
C ILE A 242 -8.42 -0.83 -9.43
N GLY A 243 -8.13 -0.32 -10.63
CA GLY A 243 -7.71 -1.13 -11.77
C GLY A 243 -8.53 -1.02 -13.06
N TYR A 244 -9.56 -0.18 -13.11
CA TYR A 244 -10.27 0.11 -14.37
C TYR A 244 -9.50 1.15 -15.22
N GLN A 245 -8.25 0.82 -15.54
CA GLN A 245 -7.37 1.67 -16.34
C GLN A 245 -6.44 0.81 -17.18
N MET A 246 -6.06 1.34 -18.34
CA MET A 246 -5.00 0.77 -19.16
C MET A 246 -3.63 1.15 -18.59
N ALA A 247 -2.62 0.36 -18.91
CA ALA A 247 -1.22 0.64 -18.60
C ALA A 247 -0.33 0.37 -19.83
N GLY A 248 0.75 1.14 -19.97
CA GLY A 248 1.53 1.18 -21.22
C GLY A 248 0.64 1.43 -22.45
N ASP A 249 1.10 0.96 -23.61
CA ASP A 249 0.36 1.15 -24.88
C ASP A 249 -0.75 0.12 -25.08
N SER A 250 -0.72 -1.01 -24.36
CA SER A 250 -1.50 -2.19 -24.70
C SER A 250 -1.94 -3.09 -23.54
N LEU A 251 -1.70 -2.72 -22.28
CA LEU A 251 -2.07 -3.56 -21.14
C LEU A 251 -3.38 -3.08 -20.51
N GLY A 252 -4.20 -4.03 -20.05
CA GLY A 252 -5.46 -3.74 -19.36
C GLY A 252 -6.60 -3.26 -20.26
N VAL A 253 -6.60 -3.63 -21.55
CA VAL A 253 -7.73 -3.33 -22.45
C VAL A 253 -8.99 -4.14 -22.09
N TYR A 254 -10.16 -3.54 -22.33
CA TYR A 254 -11.46 -4.19 -22.23
C TYR A 254 -12.08 -4.43 -23.62
N GLY A 255 -12.61 -5.64 -23.85
CA GLY A 255 -13.28 -6.00 -25.10
C GLY A 255 -12.43 -5.72 -26.35
N ASP A 256 -13.01 -5.01 -27.32
CA ASP A 256 -12.37 -4.66 -28.59
C ASP A 256 -11.39 -3.47 -28.44
N SER A 257 -10.36 -3.63 -27.60
CA SER A 257 -9.33 -2.61 -27.32
C SER A 257 -9.89 -1.28 -26.80
N GLN A 258 -10.75 -1.35 -25.77
CA GLN A 258 -11.37 -0.19 -25.13
C GLN A 258 -10.78 0.08 -23.75
N ASP A 259 -10.97 1.30 -23.26
CA ASP A 259 -10.78 1.64 -21.85
C ASP A 259 -11.71 0.80 -20.96
N PRO A 260 -11.23 0.15 -19.88
CA PRO A 260 -12.08 -0.58 -18.92
C PRO A 260 -13.24 0.24 -18.34
N MET A 261 -13.14 1.57 -18.30
CA MET A 261 -14.25 2.43 -17.88
C MET A 261 -15.47 2.30 -18.79
N ALA A 262 -15.33 1.82 -20.04
CA ALA A 262 -16.47 1.50 -20.90
C ALA A 262 -17.34 0.35 -20.35
N ALA A 263 -16.78 -0.54 -19.52
CA ALA A 263 -17.55 -1.56 -18.82
C ALA A 263 -18.41 -0.96 -17.69
N VAL A 264 -17.94 0.13 -17.08
CA VAL A 264 -18.60 0.83 -15.98
C VAL A 264 -19.65 1.81 -16.49
N HIS A 265 -19.33 2.52 -17.57
CA HIS A 265 -20.14 3.59 -18.15
C HIS A 265 -20.31 3.40 -19.67
N PRO A 266 -21.09 2.40 -20.11
CA PRO A 266 -21.27 2.09 -21.53
C PRO A 266 -21.93 3.23 -22.32
N GLU A 267 -22.57 4.17 -21.64
CA GLU A 267 -23.19 5.37 -22.23
C GLU A 267 -22.18 6.48 -22.58
N ARG A 268 -20.95 6.42 -22.04
CA ARG A 268 -19.90 7.43 -22.29
C ARG A 268 -19.05 7.04 -23.51
N ASN A 269 -18.42 8.02 -24.14
CA ASN A 269 -17.58 7.79 -25.32
C ASN A 269 -16.12 7.56 -24.92
N TYR A 270 -15.59 6.37 -25.19
CA TYR A 270 -14.19 6.01 -24.96
C TYR A 270 -13.50 5.71 -26.30
N PRO A 271 -12.26 6.20 -26.53
CA PRO A 271 -11.49 5.84 -27.71
C PRO A 271 -11.33 4.32 -27.83
N LYS A 272 -11.35 3.82 -29.06
CA LYS A 272 -11.07 2.41 -29.38
C LYS A 272 -9.73 2.30 -30.08
N GLY A 273 -8.97 1.25 -29.77
CA GLY A 273 -7.69 0.93 -30.39
C GLY A 273 -6.49 1.17 -29.48
N TRP A 274 -5.32 0.73 -29.95
CA TRP A 274 -4.05 0.93 -29.25
C TRP A 274 -3.68 2.41 -29.26
N VAL A 275 -3.26 2.95 -28.11
CA VAL A 275 -2.64 4.27 -28.06
C VAL A 275 -1.28 4.13 -28.73
N VAL A 276 -1.19 4.53 -30.00
CA VAL A 276 0.09 4.76 -30.64
C VAL A 276 0.55 6.12 -30.13
N THR A 277 1.47 6.15 -29.17
CA THR A 277 2.20 7.37 -28.88
C THR A 277 2.97 7.74 -30.14
N GLU A 278 2.47 8.70 -30.91
CA GLU A 278 3.29 9.40 -31.90
C GLU A 278 4.41 10.10 -31.13
N GLY A 279 5.61 9.51 -31.08
CA GLY A 279 6.77 10.11 -30.41
C GLY A 279 7.72 9.19 -29.63
N ALA A 280 7.68 7.86 -29.82
CA ALA A 280 8.59 6.94 -29.14
C ALA A 280 10.09 7.08 -29.51
N ASP A 281 10.48 8.05 -30.34
CA ASP A 281 11.88 8.28 -30.76
C ASP A 281 12.62 9.40 -30.00
N GLU A 282 11.99 10.15 -29.08
CA GLU A 282 12.69 11.31 -28.46
C GLU A 282 13.19 11.11 -27.02
N HIS A 283 12.83 10.05 -26.30
CA HIS A 283 13.23 9.90 -24.88
C HIS A 283 13.56 8.46 -24.43
N LEU A 284 14.48 7.80 -25.15
CA LEU A 284 15.31 6.72 -24.59
C LEU A 284 16.74 7.22 -24.39
#